data_AF-E2AWZ4-F1
#
_entry.id   AF-E2AWZ4-F1
#
_cell.length_a   1.000
_cell.length_b   1.000
_cell.length_c   1.000
_cell.angle_alpha   90.00
_cell.angle_beta   90.00
_cell.angle_gamma   90.00
#
_symmetry.space_group_name_H-M   'P 1'
#
loop_
_entity.id
_entity.type
_entity.pdbx_description
1 polymer ?
#
loop_
_entity_poly.entity_id
_entity_poly.type
_entity_poly.pdbx_seq_one_letter_code
_entity_poly.pdbx_strand_id
1 'polypeptide(L)'
;KLRDNIQLKEIGINSTKLKKTASGAVLIEIPGSNNKSAAEELRARAANILGEVASVTRPEVLGEIRIVGFDESVNASDIINNITKIGGCAEHEVKVTPITPMRNGLYMTWIKCPLAAAIKASKTGKVSLGWTVARLELQKMNTPRCFRCWYPGHHQSVCKSDVDRSNSCFRCGDKSHKATRCTN
;
A
#
# COMPACT_ATOMS: atom_id res chain seq x y z
N LYS A 1 25.78 2.13 12.42
CA LYS A 1 25.62 2.28 10.95
C LYS A 1 24.80 3.52 10.57
N LEU A 2 23.50 3.60 10.87
CA LEU A 2 22.67 4.78 10.53
C LEU A 2 23.02 6.04 11.33
N ARG A 3 23.21 5.93 12.66
CA ARG A 3 23.60 7.06 13.52
C ARG A 3 24.98 7.62 13.22
N ASP A 4 25.89 6.77 12.75
CA ASP A 4 27.30 7.14 12.52
C ASP A 4 27.49 7.84 11.16
N ASN A 5 26.56 7.67 10.22
CA ASN A 5 26.65 8.20 8.85
C ASN A 5 25.60 9.27 8.50
N ILE A 6 24.61 9.51 9.37
CA ILE A 6 23.55 10.49 9.10
C ILE A 6 23.53 11.55 10.21
N GLN A 7 24.03 12.74 9.88
CA GLN A 7 23.88 13.90 10.74
C GLN A 7 22.50 14.54 10.56
N LEU A 8 21.61 14.30 11.51
CA LEU A 8 20.22 14.81 11.49
C LEU A 8 20.14 16.35 11.40
N LYS A 9 21.19 17.06 11.86
CA LYS A 9 21.28 18.53 11.79
C LYS A 9 21.43 19.05 10.37
N GLU A 10 22.08 18.32 9.46
CA GLU A 10 22.25 18.73 8.06
C GLU A 10 20.94 18.65 7.27
N ILE A 11 20.04 17.76 7.69
CA ILE A 11 18.72 17.54 7.06
C ILE A 11 17.66 18.47 7.70
N GLY A 12 18.07 19.36 8.62
CA GLY A 12 17.16 20.29 9.31
C GLY A 12 16.24 19.62 10.34
N ILE A 13 16.60 18.42 10.82
CA ILE A 13 15.81 17.66 11.79
C ILE A 13 16.30 17.96 13.21
N ASN A 14 15.56 18.81 13.94
CA ASN A 14 15.91 19.24 15.29
C ASN A 14 15.69 18.16 16.36
N SER A 15 14.74 17.26 16.15
CA SER A 15 14.48 16.12 17.03
C SER A 15 13.85 14.98 16.26
N THR A 16 14.05 13.73 16.69
CA THR A 16 13.38 12.54 16.14
C THR A 16 12.75 11.73 17.26
N LYS A 17 11.58 11.15 17.01
CA LYS A 17 10.98 10.15 17.89
C LYS A 17 11.09 8.77 17.25
N LEU A 18 11.61 7.81 18.00
CA LEU A 18 11.74 6.43 17.57
C LEU A 18 10.63 5.60 18.20
N LYS A 19 9.87 4.89 17.37
CA LYS A 19 8.88 3.90 17.81
C LYS A 19 9.18 2.56 17.16
N LYS A 20 8.79 1.47 17.82
CA LYS A 20 8.72 0.16 17.17
C LYS A 20 7.32 -0.05 16.63
N THR A 21 7.21 -0.47 15.38
CA THR A 21 5.92 -0.86 14.81
C THR A 21 5.51 -2.24 15.32
N ALA A 22 4.23 -2.59 15.17
CA ALA A 22 3.73 -3.93 15.52
C ALA A 22 4.44 -5.06 14.74
N SER A 23 5.03 -4.76 13.57
CA SER A 23 5.84 -5.69 12.78
C SER A 23 7.29 -5.81 13.25
N GLY A 24 7.69 -5.10 14.31
CA GLY A 24 9.06 -5.08 14.82
C GLY A 24 10.00 -4.13 14.08
N ALA A 25 9.52 -3.40 13.06
CA ALA A 25 10.30 -2.40 12.35
C ALA A 25 10.48 -1.11 13.18
N VAL A 26 11.52 -0.34 12.87
CA VAL A 26 11.80 0.94 13.53
C VAL A 26 11.13 2.06 12.73
N LEU A 27 10.23 2.79 13.37
CA LEU A 27 9.58 3.99 12.85
C LEU A 27 10.31 5.23 13.37
N ILE A 28 10.79 6.07 12.46
CA ILE A 28 11.40 7.36 12.77
C ILE A 28 10.39 8.46 12.45
N GLU A 29 9.82 9.07 13.49
CA GLU A 29 8.94 10.23 13.37
C GLU A 29 9.77 11.52 13.40
N ILE A 30 9.58 12.35 12.38
CA ILE A 30 10.20 13.68 12.26
C ILE A 30 9.13 14.73 12.61
N PRO A 31 9.17 15.34 13.80
CA PRO A 31 8.32 16.48 14.16
C PRO A 31 8.80 17.77 13.46
N GLY A 32 7.87 18.50 12.84
CA GLY A 32 8.16 19.76 12.14
C GLY A 32 7.08 20.12 11.11
N SER A 33 7.27 21.24 10.41
CA SER A 33 6.42 21.66 9.29
C SER A 33 6.95 21.17 7.92
N ASN A 34 8.26 20.95 7.81
CA ASN A 34 8.93 20.52 6.56
C ASN A 34 9.14 18.99 6.46
N ASN A 35 8.21 18.22 7.01
CA ASN A 35 8.38 16.78 7.24
C ASN A 35 8.52 15.97 5.96
N LYS A 36 7.88 16.39 4.85
CA LYS A 36 7.88 15.61 3.62
C LYS A 36 9.24 15.60 2.93
N SER A 37 9.84 16.77 2.73
CA SER A 37 11.14 16.91 2.08
C SER A 37 12.26 16.29 2.92
N ALA A 38 12.29 16.61 4.22
CA ALA A 38 13.29 16.07 5.14
C ALA A 38 13.16 14.54 5.31
N ALA A 39 11.94 13.99 5.34
CA ALA A 39 11.74 12.54 5.40
C ALA A 39 12.17 11.83 4.11
N GLU A 40 11.96 12.46 2.95
CA GLU A 40 12.36 11.89 1.67
C GLU A 40 13.88 11.90 1.50
N GLU A 41 14.54 12.98 1.91
CA GLU A 41 16.00 13.06 1.90
C GLU A 41 16.62 12.07 2.90
N LEU A 42 16.03 11.94 4.10
CA LEU A 42 16.44 10.92 5.06
C LEU A 42 16.24 9.51 4.49
N ARG A 43 15.13 9.25 3.79
CA ARG A 43 14.87 7.97 3.13
C ARG A 43 15.92 7.67 2.07
N ALA A 44 16.24 8.63 1.20
CA ALA A 44 17.23 8.46 0.13
C ALA A 44 18.63 8.19 0.68
N ARG A 45 19.09 8.99 1.65
CA ARG A 45 20.39 8.79 2.31
C ARG A 45 20.44 7.45 3.06
N ALA A 46 19.39 7.11 3.79
CA ALA A 46 19.31 5.85 4.53
C ALA A 46 19.24 4.63 3.59
N ALA A 47 18.53 4.71 2.47
CA ALA A 47 18.49 3.66 1.45
C ALA A 47 19.87 3.43 0.82
N ASN A 48 20.62 4.50 0.53
CA ASN A 48 21.99 4.39 0.02
C ASN A 48 22.94 3.73 1.02
N ILE A 49 22.82 4.05 2.32
CA ILE A 49 23.70 3.51 3.36
C ILE A 49 23.34 2.07 3.74
N LEU A 50 22.05 1.74 3.77
CA LEU A 50 21.58 0.42 4.17
C LEU A 50 21.58 -0.57 3.01
N GLY A 51 21.50 -0.10 1.76
CA GLY A 51 21.49 -0.94 0.56
C GLY A 51 20.49 -2.09 0.69
N GLU A 52 20.97 -3.32 0.55
CA GLU A 52 20.15 -4.54 0.66
C GLU A 52 19.91 -5.01 2.11
N VAL A 53 20.56 -4.42 3.10
CA VAL A 53 20.46 -4.87 4.51
C VAL A 53 19.11 -4.52 5.13
N ALA A 54 18.47 -3.43 4.69
CA ALA A 54 17.16 -3.04 5.17
C ALA A 54 16.42 -2.14 4.17
N SER A 55 15.14 -2.43 3.95
CA SER A 55 14.27 -1.56 3.15
C SER A 55 13.87 -0.32 3.94
N VAL A 56 14.22 0.87 3.46
CA VAL A 56 13.79 2.13 4.05
C VAL A 56 12.64 2.71 3.23
N THR A 57 11.47 2.81 3.88
CA THR A 57 10.26 3.34 3.25
C THR A 57 9.71 4.48 4.10
N ARG A 58 9.23 5.53 3.45
CA ARG A 58 8.47 6.59 4.10
C ARG A 58 7.03 6.09 4.31
N PRO A 59 6.52 6.00 5.56
CA PRO A 59 5.15 5.56 5.79
C PRO A 59 4.19 6.62 5.26
N GLU A 60 3.51 6.32 4.17
CA GLU A 60 2.39 7.11 3.65
C GLU A 60 1.10 6.33 3.72
N VAL A 61 -0.02 7.06 3.88
CA VAL A 61 -1.34 6.47 3.69
C VAL A 61 -1.47 6.14 2.21
N LEU A 62 -1.53 4.85 1.91
CA LEU A 62 -1.72 4.35 0.55
C LEU A 62 -3.22 4.25 0.26
N GLY A 63 -3.62 4.72 -0.92
CA GLY A 63 -4.92 4.44 -1.51
C GLY A 63 -4.81 3.28 -2.50
N GLU A 64 -5.87 2.48 -2.59
CA GLU A 64 -6.00 1.43 -3.59
C GLU A 64 -7.02 1.86 -4.64
N ILE A 65 -6.64 1.78 -5.92
CA ILE A 65 -7.52 2.10 -7.05
C ILE A 65 -7.72 0.83 -7.85
N ARG A 66 -8.98 0.56 -8.19
CA ARG A 66 -9.34 -0.48 -9.14
C ARG A 66 -9.43 0.13 -10.53
N ILE A 67 -8.67 -0.42 -11.47
CA ILE A 67 -8.77 -0.11 -12.90
C ILE A 67 -9.55 -1.22 -13.58
N VAL A 68 -10.58 -0.84 -14.35
CA VAL A 68 -11.49 -1.78 -15.02
C VAL A 68 -11.70 -1.40 -16.47
N GLY A 69 -11.60 -2.39 -17.37
CA GLY A 69 -12.09 -2.26 -18.74
C GLY A 69 -11.04 -1.83 -19.76
N PHE A 70 -9.80 -2.31 -19.62
CA PHE A 70 -8.76 -2.16 -20.62
C PHE A 70 -8.51 -3.47 -21.38
N ASP A 71 -7.87 -3.38 -22.54
CA ASP A 71 -7.56 -4.51 -23.42
C ASP A 71 -6.21 -5.18 -23.10
N GLU A 72 -5.92 -6.31 -23.76
CA GLU A 72 -4.72 -7.13 -23.52
C GLU A 72 -3.40 -6.42 -23.85
N SER A 73 -3.43 -5.39 -24.71
CA SER A 73 -2.18 -4.70 -25.12
C SER A 73 -1.54 -3.87 -24.00
N VAL A 74 -2.26 -3.66 -22.90
CA VAL A 74 -1.83 -2.77 -21.81
C VAL A 74 -0.94 -3.50 -20.82
N ASN A 75 0.29 -3.01 -20.67
CA ASN A 75 1.25 -3.55 -19.70
C ASN A 75 1.22 -2.80 -18.37
N ALA A 76 1.82 -3.40 -17.34
CA ALA A 76 1.95 -2.78 -16.02
C ALA A 76 2.72 -1.45 -16.08
N SER A 77 3.72 -1.32 -16.96
CA SER A 77 4.47 -0.08 -17.19
C SER A 77 3.60 1.04 -17.74
N ASP A 78 2.70 0.75 -18.68
CA ASP A 78 1.79 1.74 -19.27
C ASP A 78 0.82 2.27 -18.21
N ILE A 79 0.36 1.37 -17.34
CA ILE A 79 -0.50 1.71 -16.21
C ILE A 79 0.24 2.63 -15.23
N ILE A 80 1.49 2.31 -14.87
CA ILE A 80 2.30 3.15 -13.97
C ILE A 80 2.51 4.54 -14.58
N ASN A 81 2.91 4.62 -15.84
CA ASN A 81 3.17 5.90 -16.52
C ASN A 81 1.93 6.80 -16.55
N ASN A 82 0.76 6.24 -16.88
CA ASN A 82 -0.48 7.01 -16.93
C ASN A 82 -0.94 7.46 -15.54
N ILE A 83 -0.84 6.59 -14.53
CA ILE A 83 -1.22 6.94 -13.16
C ILE A 83 -0.26 7.96 -12.55
N THR A 84 1.04 7.85 -12.82
CA THR A 84 2.04 8.84 -12.41
C THR A 84 1.76 10.21 -13.00
N LYS A 85 1.41 10.29 -14.30
CA LYS A 85 1.03 11.55 -14.96
C LYS A 85 -0.22 12.20 -14.34
N ILE A 86 -1.24 11.42 -14.01
CA ILE A 86 -2.49 11.94 -13.44
C ILE A 86 -2.34 12.27 -11.95
N GLY A 87 -1.67 11.40 -11.21
CA GLY A 87 -1.52 11.48 -9.75
C GLY A 87 -0.40 12.42 -9.29
N GLY A 88 0.62 12.64 -10.12
CA GLY A 88 1.82 13.38 -9.77
C GLY A 88 2.65 12.69 -8.69
N CYS A 89 2.69 11.36 -8.69
CA CYS A 89 3.49 10.54 -7.76
C CYS A 89 4.70 9.94 -8.48
N ALA A 90 5.70 9.45 -7.73
CA ALA A 90 6.85 8.80 -8.33
C ALA A 90 6.51 7.35 -8.74
N GLU A 91 7.13 6.84 -9.81
CA GLU A 91 6.85 5.49 -10.34
C GLU A 91 7.06 4.39 -9.30
N HIS A 92 8.07 4.53 -8.43
CA HIS A 92 8.41 3.57 -7.38
C HIS A 92 7.37 3.52 -6.24
N GLU A 93 6.50 4.53 -6.13
CA GLU A 93 5.42 4.56 -5.14
C GLU A 93 4.16 3.83 -5.64
N VAL A 94 4.10 3.53 -6.94
CA VAL A 94 2.97 2.87 -7.59
C VAL A 94 3.24 1.37 -7.69
N LYS A 95 2.42 0.57 -7.00
CA LYS A 95 2.47 -0.89 -7.08
C LYS A 95 1.24 -1.42 -7.80
N VAL A 96 1.45 -2.08 -8.92
CA VAL A 96 0.39 -2.71 -9.72
C VAL A 96 0.29 -4.19 -9.34
N THR A 97 -0.92 -4.65 -9.07
CA THR A 97 -1.20 -6.08 -8.87
C THR A 97 -1.22 -6.82 -10.21
N PRO A 98 -1.07 -8.16 -10.24
CA PRO A 98 -1.21 -8.93 -11.47
C PRO A 98 -2.51 -8.60 -12.21
N ILE A 99 -2.39 -8.34 -13.51
CA ILE A 99 -3.52 -8.04 -14.38
C ILE A 99 -4.40 -9.29 -14.46
N THR A 100 -5.69 -9.12 -14.20
CA THR A 100 -6.65 -10.22 -14.12
C THR A 100 -7.70 -10.08 -15.23
N PRO A 101 -7.95 -11.13 -16.03
CA PRO A 101 -9.00 -11.11 -17.06
C PRO A 101 -10.40 -11.13 -16.42
N MET A 102 -11.33 -10.44 -17.05
CA MET A 102 -12.75 -10.44 -16.70
C MET A 102 -13.56 -11.31 -17.66
N ARG A 103 -14.76 -11.70 -17.24
CA ARG A 103 -15.68 -12.53 -18.03
C ARG A 103 -16.12 -11.89 -19.37
N ASN A 104 -15.99 -10.58 -19.50
CA ASN A 104 -16.37 -9.82 -20.69
C ASN A 104 -15.21 -9.69 -21.72
N GLY A 105 -14.09 -10.39 -21.53
CA GLY A 105 -12.93 -10.32 -22.42
C GLY A 105 -12.02 -9.10 -22.23
N LEU A 106 -12.35 -8.20 -21.29
CA LEU A 106 -11.49 -7.10 -20.87
C LEU A 106 -10.68 -7.48 -19.62
N TYR A 107 -9.74 -6.64 -19.25
CA TYR A 107 -8.87 -6.83 -18.10
C TYR A 107 -9.14 -5.83 -16.99
N MET A 108 -8.72 -6.19 -15.79
CA MET A 108 -8.75 -5.34 -14.62
C MET A 108 -7.49 -5.53 -13.76
N THR A 109 -7.13 -4.50 -13.01
CA THR A 109 -6.05 -4.58 -12.02
C THR A 109 -6.31 -3.63 -10.85
N TRP A 110 -5.64 -3.87 -9.74
CA TRP A 110 -5.55 -2.96 -8.62
C TRP A 110 -4.19 -2.28 -8.58
N ILE A 111 -4.20 -1.05 -8.10
CA ILE A 111 -3.00 -0.24 -7.96
C ILE A 111 -2.99 0.33 -6.56
N LYS A 112 -1.84 0.23 -5.91
CA LYS A 112 -1.56 0.92 -4.65
C LYS A 112 -0.66 2.10 -4.94
N CYS A 113 -1.10 3.29 -4.57
CA CYS A 113 -0.34 4.53 -4.70
C CYS A 113 -0.61 5.45 -3.50
N PRO A 114 0.13 6.55 -3.31
CA PRO A 114 -0.15 7.50 -2.25
C PRO A 114 -1.59 8.01 -2.30
N LEU A 115 -2.27 8.12 -1.15
CA LEU A 115 -3.70 8.47 -1.08
C LEU A 115 -4.02 9.78 -1.83
N ALA A 116 -3.13 10.76 -1.78
CA ALA A 116 -3.29 12.02 -2.51
C ALA A 116 -3.34 11.81 -4.04
N ALA A 117 -2.46 10.96 -4.57
CA ALA A 117 -2.45 10.59 -5.98
C ALA A 117 -3.69 9.76 -6.32
N ALA A 118 -4.09 8.84 -5.44
CA ALA A 118 -5.26 8.01 -5.62
C ALA A 118 -6.56 8.81 -5.72
N ILE A 119 -6.74 9.81 -4.85
CA ILE A 119 -7.90 10.70 -4.87
C ILE A 119 -7.92 11.54 -6.16
N LYS A 120 -6.78 12.08 -6.60
CA LYS A 120 -6.69 12.82 -7.87
C LYS A 120 -7.06 11.94 -9.06
N ALA A 121 -6.47 10.76 -9.16
CA ALA A 121 -6.74 9.82 -10.24
C ALA A 121 -8.21 9.35 -10.25
N SER A 122 -8.79 9.09 -9.08
CA SER A 122 -10.21 8.72 -8.99
C SER A 122 -11.16 9.87 -9.29
N LYS A 123 -10.77 11.13 -9.06
CA LYS A 123 -11.60 12.29 -9.47
C LYS A 123 -11.71 12.40 -10.98
N THR A 124 -10.65 12.07 -11.71
CA THR A 124 -10.69 11.95 -13.18
C THR A 124 -11.65 10.83 -13.60
N GLY A 125 -11.69 9.73 -12.84
CA GLY A 125 -12.66 8.63 -12.98
C GLY A 125 -12.45 7.73 -14.21
N LYS A 126 -11.71 8.20 -15.22
CA LYS A 126 -11.36 7.45 -16.42
C LYS A 126 -9.91 7.73 -16.82
N VAL A 127 -9.28 6.76 -17.47
CA VAL A 127 -7.93 6.89 -18.04
C VAL A 127 -7.88 6.19 -19.38
N SER A 128 -7.23 6.82 -20.36
CA SER A 128 -6.94 6.17 -21.64
C SER A 128 -5.75 5.24 -21.45
N LEU A 129 -5.94 3.95 -21.72
CA LEU A 129 -4.88 2.94 -21.71
C LEU A 129 -4.89 2.26 -23.07
N GLY A 130 -3.82 2.47 -23.85
CA GLY A 130 -3.79 2.01 -25.24
C GLY A 130 -4.95 2.62 -26.04
N TRP A 131 -5.79 1.75 -26.62
CA TRP A 131 -6.95 2.14 -27.42
C TRP A 131 -8.28 2.11 -26.64
N THR A 132 -8.23 1.81 -25.35
CA THR A 132 -9.40 1.68 -24.50
C THR A 132 -9.46 2.75 -23.42
N VAL A 133 -10.66 3.05 -22.96
CA VAL A 133 -10.89 3.96 -21.83
C VAL A 133 -11.24 3.13 -20.61
N ALA A 134 -10.29 2.98 -19.71
CA ALA A 134 -10.47 2.27 -18.46
C ALA A 134 -11.11 3.17 -17.40
N ARG A 135 -11.92 2.57 -16.54
CA ARG A 135 -12.54 3.23 -15.39
C ARG A 135 -11.63 3.13 -14.18
N LEU A 136 -11.49 4.24 -13.44
CA LEU A 136 -10.75 4.33 -12.18
C LEU A 136 -11.74 4.42 -11.02
N GLU A 137 -11.72 3.43 -10.14
CA GLU A 137 -12.58 3.38 -8.96
C GLU A 137 -11.70 3.38 -7.70
N LEU A 138 -11.77 4.44 -6.89
CA LEU A 138 -11.11 4.46 -5.59
C LEU A 138 -11.75 3.42 -4.68
N GLN A 139 -10.95 2.47 -4.22
CA GLN A 139 -11.42 1.46 -3.31
C GLN A 139 -11.53 2.05 -1.91
N LYS A 140 -12.67 1.80 -1.25
CA LYS A 140 -12.78 2.10 0.18
C LYS A 140 -11.72 1.30 0.93
N MET A 141 -11.03 1.94 1.86
CA MET A 141 -10.07 1.27 2.71
C MET A 141 -10.80 0.16 3.47
N ASN A 142 -10.55 -1.09 3.07
CA ASN A 142 -11.16 -2.24 3.73
C ASN A 142 -10.55 -2.32 5.13
N THR A 143 -11.37 -2.13 6.16
CA THR A 143 -10.91 -2.31 7.53
C THR A 143 -10.58 -3.78 7.72
N PRO A 144 -9.33 -4.12 8.09
CA PRO A 144 -8.96 -5.51 8.30
C PRO A 144 -9.86 -6.11 9.39
N ARG A 145 -10.31 -7.33 9.15
CA ARG A 145 -11.07 -8.11 10.13
C ARG A 145 -10.08 -8.76 11.08
N CYS A 146 -10.44 -8.81 12.35
CA CYS A 146 -9.66 -9.52 13.35
C CYS A 146 -9.57 -11.01 13.00
N PHE A 147 -8.37 -11.57 12.91
CA PHE A 147 -8.19 -13.00 12.64
C PHE A 147 -8.80 -13.90 13.72
N ARG A 148 -8.97 -13.40 14.94
CA ARG A 148 -9.54 -14.15 16.07
C ARG A 148 -11.07 -14.20 16.04
N CYS A 149 -11.75 -13.06 15.87
CA CYS A 149 -13.21 -13.01 15.99
C CYS A 149 -13.95 -12.59 14.70
N TRP A 150 -13.23 -12.25 13.64
CA TRP A 150 -13.71 -11.80 12.32
C TRP A 150 -14.44 -10.45 12.28
N TYR A 151 -14.56 -9.78 13.42
CA TYR A 151 -15.08 -8.41 13.47
C TYR A 151 -14.04 -7.40 12.94
N PRO A 152 -14.48 -6.40 12.18
CA PRO A 152 -13.60 -5.32 11.73
C PRO A 152 -13.17 -4.42 12.91
N GLY A 153 -12.07 -3.69 12.73
CA GLY A 153 -11.71 -2.56 13.59
C GLY A 153 -10.68 -2.85 14.68
N HIS A 154 -10.19 -4.08 14.81
CA HIS A 154 -9.11 -4.42 15.74
C HIS A 154 -8.24 -5.58 15.24
N HIS A 155 -7.03 -5.66 15.79
CA HIS A 155 -6.07 -6.73 15.49
C HIS A 155 -6.15 -7.85 16.54
N GLN A 156 -5.69 -9.06 16.19
CA GLN A 156 -5.71 -10.23 17.08
C GLN A 156 -5.05 -9.96 18.44
N SER A 157 -3.96 -9.19 18.45
CA SER A 157 -3.21 -8.83 19.66
C SER A 157 -3.97 -7.94 20.65
N VAL A 158 -5.02 -7.24 20.20
CA VAL A 158 -5.83 -6.32 21.02
C VAL A 158 -7.29 -6.84 21.15
N CYS A 159 -7.54 -8.06 20.68
CA CYS A 159 -8.87 -8.65 20.68
C CYS A 159 -9.28 -9.06 22.09
N LYS A 160 -10.39 -8.48 22.58
CA LYS A 160 -11.02 -8.82 23.86
C LYS A 160 -12.15 -9.85 23.73
N SER A 161 -12.36 -10.41 22.53
CA SER A 161 -13.43 -11.39 22.31
C SER A 161 -13.04 -12.76 22.86
N ASP A 162 -13.96 -13.42 23.55
CA ASP A 162 -13.76 -14.80 24.06
C ASP A 162 -13.74 -15.84 22.95
N VAL A 163 -14.38 -15.55 21.80
CA VAL A 163 -14.48 -16.52 20.71
C VAL A 163 -13.23 -16.48 19.83
N ASP A 164 -12.52 -17.61 19.79
CA ASP A 164 -11.36 -17.81 18.92
C ASP A 164 -11.71 -18.65 17.69
N ARG A 165 -11.73 -17.99 16.54
CA ARG A 165 -11.94 -18.55 15.19
C ARG A 165 -10.68 -18.50 14.33
N SER A 166 -9.50 -18.33 14.94
CA SER A 166 -8.23 -18.26 14.21
C SER A 166 -7.93 -19.50 13.36
N ASN A 167 -8.35 -20.68 13.83
CA ASN A 167 -8.20 -21.95 13.13
C ASN A 167 -9.43 -22.35 12.29
N SER A 168 -10.44 -21.49 12.19
CA SER A 168 -11.63 -21.75 11.38
C SER A 168 -11.47 -21.20 9.97
N CYS A 169 -12.03 -21.90 8.99
CA CYS A 169 -12.15 -21.46 7.63
C CYS A 169 -13.01 -20.20 7.57
N PHE A 170 -12.45 -19.12 7.03
CA PHE A 170 -13.15 -17.84 6.94
C PHE A 170 -14.41 -17.89 6.03
N ARG A 171 -14.51 -18.87 5.12
CA ARG A 171 -15.67 -19.01 4.22
C ARG A 171 -16.82 -19.79 4.85
N CYS A 172 -16.54 -20.91 5.53
CA CYS A 172 -17.59 -21.82 6.03
C CYS A 172 -17.63 -22.01 7.56
N GLY A 173 -16.62 -21.57 8.31
CA GLY A 173 -16.56 -21.77 9.77
C GLY A 173 -15.81 -23.03 10.24
N ASP A 174 -15.53 -23.97 9.34
CA ASP A 174 -14.94 -25.27 9.71
C ASP A 174 -13.47 -25.18 10.11
N LYS A 175 -13.06 -25.97 11.10
CA LYS A 175 -11.66 -26.03 11.57
C LYS A 175 -10.77 -26.97 10.76
N SER A 176 -11.35 -27.72 9.82
CA SER A 176 -10.65 -28.78 9.07
C SER A 176 -9.77 -28.26 7.94
N HIS A 177 -10.02 -27.04 7.44
CA HIS A 177 -9.33 -26.50 6.27
C HIS A 177 -9.15 -24.98 6.34
N LYS A 178 -8.21 -24.48 5.54
CA LYS A 178 -8.00 -23.04 5.33
C LYS A 178 -8.91 -22.54 4.19
N ALA A 179 -9.25 -21.26 4.21
CA ALA A 179 -10.13 -20.63 3.22
C ALA A 179 -9.68 -20.81 1.75
N THR A 180 -8.38 -21.00 1.51
CA THR A 180 -7.82 -21.27 0.17
C THR A 180 -8.22 -22.64 -0.39
N ARG A 181 -8.51 -23.62 0.48
CA ARG A 181 -8.95 -24.98 0.11
C ARG A 181 -10.44 -25.21 0.37
N CYS A 182 -11.20 -24.14 0.61
CA CYS A 182 -12.64 -24.22 0.80
C CYS A 182 -13.34 -24.44 -0.55
N THR A 183 -14.10 -25.53 -0.65
CA THR A 183 -14.94 -25.89 -1.80
C THR A 183 -16.39 -25.42 -1.67
N ASN A 184 -16.76 -24.85 -0.52
CA ASN A 184 -18.03 -24.18 -0.27
C ASN A 184 -18.01 -22.73 -0.77
#